data_AF-A0A1K1P586-F1
#
_entry.id   AF-A0A1K1P586-F1
#
_cell.length_a   1.000
_cell.length_b   1.000
_cell.length_c   1.000
_cell.angle_alpha   90.00
_cell.angle_beta   90.00
_cell.angle_gamma   90.00
#
_symmetry.space_group_name_H-M   'P 1'
#
loop_
_entity.id
_entity.type
_entity.pdbx_description
1 polymer ?
#
loop_
_entity_poly.entity_id
_entity_poly.type
_entity_poly.pdbx_seq_one_letter_code
_entity_poly.pdbx_strand_id
1 'polypeptide(L)'
;MRYRWFVDEEKQTDEYGVPVSRAEHDEALHPQKTPVYQPKEMLAIAVVAFILVYEWFVGDSAHVMFMCVSFLTFELRPLARLCLGKNGRAVSNALTGFSIAMFVGTLFWTFL
;
A
#
# COMPACT_ATOMS: atom_id res chain seq x y z
N MET A 1 -26.25 37.28 -26.77
CA MET A 1 -26.25 36.43 -25.56
C MET A 1 -24.89 35.77 -25.46
N ARG A 2 -24.03 36.22 -24.54
CA ARG A 2 -22.66 35.69 -24.36
C ARG A 2 -22.77 34.56 -23.34
N TYR A 3 -22.50 33.32 -23.76
CA TYR A 3 -22.59 32.16 -22.87
C TYR A 3 -21.61 32.34 -21.70
N ARG A 4 -22.14 32.50 -20.48
CA ARG A 4 -21.38 32.71 -19.24
C ARG A 4 -20.47 31.53 -18.87
N TRP A 5 -20.64 30.41 -19.55
CA TRP A 5 -19.81 29.21 -19.40
C TRP A 5 -18.40 29.34 -19.98
N PHE A 6 -18.17 30.34 -20.86
CA PHE A 6 -16.87 30.67 -21.45
C PHE A 6 -16.29 32.01 -20.98
N VAL A 7 -16.85 32.59 -19.92
CA VAL A 7 -16.27 33.79 -19.31
C VAL A 7 -15.14 33.32 -18.40
N ASP A 8 -13.95 33.23 -18.99
CA ASP A 8 -12.66 32.99 -18.32
C ASP A 8 -12.31 34.22 -17.45
N GLU A 9 -12.88 34.34 -16.25
CA GLU A 9 -12.49 35.38 -15.28
C GLU A 9 -11.15 35.06 -14.57
N GLU A 10 -10.66 33.83 -14.69
CA GLU A 10 -9.38 33.39 -14.09
C GLU A 10 -8.52 32.65 -15.13
N LYS A 11 -8.07 33.36 -16.17
CA LYS A 11 -6.88 32.93 -16.92
C LYS A 11 -5.65 33.16 -16.03
N GLN A 12 -5.44 32.29 -15.04
CA GLN A 12 -4.16 32.20 -14.35
C GLN A 12 -3.13 31.67 -15.35
N THR A 13 -2.25 32.56 -15.78
CA THR A 13 -1.04 32.20 -16.52
C THR A 13 -0.01 31.65 -15.54
N ASP A 14 0.73 30.63 -15.98
CA ASP A 14 1.88 30.10 -15.24
C ASP A 14 2.95 31.18 -15.02
N GLU A 15 3.99 30.89 -14.24
CA GLU A 15 5.14 31.77 -13.96
C GLU A 15 5.84 32.27 -15.25
N TYR A 16 5.63 31.56 -16.36
CA TYR A 16 6.13 31.88 -17.71
C TYR A 16 5.12 32.54 -18.65
N GLY A 17 3.94 32.93 -18.16
CA GLY A 17 2.92 33.62 -18.96
C GLY A 17 2.11 32.72 -19.90
N VAL A 18 2.24 31.40 -19.80
CA VAL A 18 1.50 30.43 -20.62
C VAL A 18 0.14 30.15 -19.97
N PRO A 19 -0.98 30.15 -20.72
CA PRO A 19 -2.28 29.79 -20.18
C PRO A 19 -2.26 28.31 -19.76
N VAL A 20 -2.40 28.07 -18.44
CA VAL A 20 -2.43 26.71 -17.88
C VAL A 20 -3.72 26.02 -18.31
N SER A 21 -3.61 24.77 -18.72
CA SER A 21 -4.78 23.95 -19.05
C SER A 21 -5.63 23.75 -17.81
N ARG A 22 -6.97 23.84 -17.94
CA ARG A 22 -7.88 23.50 -16.83
C ARG A 22 -7.62 22.10 -16.25
N ALA A 23 -7.16 21.16 -17.07
CA ALA A 23 -6.83 19.81 -16.63
C ALA A 23 -5.61 19.79 -15.69
N GLU A 24 -4.58 20.58 -16.00
CA GLU A 24 -3.38 20.71 -15.15
C GLU A 24 -3.72 21.40 -13.83
N HIS A 25 -4.68 22.34 -13.84
CA HIS A 25 -5.16 23.01 -12.64
C HIS A 25 -5.98 22.08 -11.74
N ASP A 26 -6.92 21.32 -12.33
CA ASP A 26 -7.71 20.32 -11.59
C ASP A 26 -6.84 19.20 -11.01
N GLU A 27 -5.76 18.80 -11.70
CA GLU A 27 -4.77 17.84 -11.21
C GLU A 27 -3.93 18.41 -10.06
N ALA A 28 -3.61 19.71 -10.07
CA ALA A 28 -2.91 20.39 -8.98
C ALA A 28 -3.80 20.57 -7.73
N LEU A 29 -5.11 20.79 -7.93
CA LEU A 29 -6.11 20.88 -6.86
C LEU A 29 -6.43 19.51 -6.24
N HIS A 30 -6.35 18.45 -7.04
CA HIS A 30 -6.60 17.07 -6.61
C HIS A 30 -5.39 16.17 -6.93
N PRO A 31 -4.27 16.32 -6.21
CA PRO A 31 -3.18 15.36 -6.33
C PRO A 31 -3.74 13.99 -6.00
N GLN A 32 -3.81 13.09 -7.00
CA GLN A 32 -4.31 11.74 -6.83
C GLN A 32 -3.48 11.08 -5.73
N LYS A 33 -4.05 10.98 -4.53
CA LYS A 33 -3.47 10.21 -3.44
C LYS A 33 -3.50 8.76 -3.88
N THR A 34 -2.42 8.29 -4.47
CA THR A 34 -2.25 6.87 -4.81
C THR A 34 -2.44 6.09 -3.51
N PRO A 35 -3.48 5.26 -3.39
CA PRO A 35 -3.73 4.55 -2.15
C PRO A 35 -2.56 3.60 -1.87
N VAL A 36 -2.16 3.52 -0.58
CA VAL A 36 -1.02 2.69 -0.14
C VAL A 36 -1.26 1.21 -0.44
N TYR A 37 -2.52 0.77 -0.45
CA TYR A 37 -2.94 -0.56 -0.83
C TYR A 37 -4.08 -0.51 -1.83
N GLN A 38 -4.07 -1.46 -2.76
CA GLN A 38 -5.21 -1.72 -3.63
C GLN A 38 -6.30 -2.52 -2.88
N PRO A 39 -7.58 -2.43 -3.29
CA PRO A 39 -8.67 -3.15 -2.62
C PRO A 39 -8.45 -4.67 -2.55
N LYS A 40 -7.83 -5.24 -3.59
CA LYS A 40 -7.47 -6.66 -3.65
C LYS A 40 -6.42 -7.06 -2.59
N GLU A 41 -5.47 -6.18 -2.32
CA GLU A 41 -4.39 -6.42 -1.34
C GLU A 41 -4.97 -6.34 0.07
N MET A 42 -5.88 -5.38 0.33
CA MET A 42 -6.60 -5.31 1.59
C MET A 42 -7.44 -6.56 1.85
N LEU A 43 -8.11 -7.10 0.83
CA LEU A 43 -8.88 -8.34 0.96
C LEU A 43 -7.96 -9.52 1.28
N ALA A 44 -6.82 -9.65 0.59
CA ALA A 44 -5.83 -10.68 0.88
C ALA A 44 -5.31 -10.60 2.32
N ILE A 45 -4.96 -9.40 2.80
CA ILE A 45 -4.55 -9.16 4.18
C ILE A 45 -5.64 -9.57 5.17
N ALA A 46 -6.89 -9.17 4.91
CA ALA A 46 -8.02 -9.50 5.78
C ALA A 46 -8.27 -11.01 5.86
N VAL A 47 -8.21 -11.72 4.73
CA VAL A 47 -8.38 -13.18 4.68
C VAL A 47 -7.25 -13.88 5.43
N VAL A 48 -5.99 -13.49 5.21
CA VAL A 48 -4.86 -14.13 5.89
C VAL A 48 -4.87 -13.83 7.39
N ALA A 49 -5.25 -12.61 7.80
CA ALA A 49 -5.43 -12.28 9.22
C ALA A 49 -6.55 -13.13 9.86
N PHE A 50 -7.65 -13.35 9.15
CA PHE A 50 -8.72 -14.22 9.62
C PHE A 50 -8.26 -15.67 9.78
N ILE A 51 -7.52 -16.21 8.81
CA ILE A 51 -6.96 -17.57 8.89
C ILE A 51 -6.00 -17.68 10.07
N LEU A 52 -5.14 -16.68 10.29
CA LEU A 52 -4.23 -16.66 11.44
C LEU A 52 -5.00 -16.73 12.77
N VAL A 53 -6.04 -15.92 12.91
CA VAL A 53 -6.88 -15.90 14.12
C VAL A 53 -7.60 -17.24 14.29
N TYR A 54 -8.14 -17.81 13.21
CA TYR A 54 -8.78 -19.12 13.24
C TYR A 54 -7.82 -20.21 13.69
N GLU A 55 -6.63 -20.29 13.11
CA GLU A 55 -5.60 -21.26 13.50
C GLU A 55 -5.10 -21.04 14.94
N TRP A 56 -5.10 -19.80 15.43
CA TRP A 56 -4.72 -19.51 16.81
C TRP A 56 -5.73 -20.04 17.84
N PHE A 57 -7.03 -20.01 17.52
CA PHE A 57 -8.09 -20.39 18.47
C PHE A 57 -8.63 -21.80 18.29
N VAL A 58 -8.61 -22.31 17.05
CA VAL A 58 -9.31 -23.55 16.66
C VAL A 58 -8.37 -24.56 16.01
N GLY A 59 -7.38 -24.08 15.26
CA GLY A 59 -6.43 -24.93 14.56
C GLY A 59 -5.28 -25.40 15.46
N ASP A 60 -4.61 -26.46 15.01
CA ASP A 60 -3.36 -26.96 15.63
C ASP A 60 -2.20 -26.94 14.59
N SER A 61 -2.41 -26.27 13.45
CA SER A 61 -1.45 -26.27 12.35
C SER A 61 -0.45 -25.14 12.48
N ALA A 62 0.59 -25.36 13.28
CA ALA A 62 1.67 -24.38 13.48
C ALA A 62 2.27 -23.88 12.14
N HIS A 63 2.37 -24.73 11.13
CA HIS A 63 2.86 -24.35 9.79
C HIS A 63 2.00 -23.29 9.12
N VAL A 64 0.67 -23.42 9.21
CA VAL A 64 -0.26 -22.48 8.59
C VAL A 64 -0.17 -21.13 9.28
N MET A 65 -0.02 -21.11 10.61
CA MET A 65 0.23 -19.88 11.37
C MET A 65 1.52 -19.18 10.92
N PHE A 66 2.65 -19.89 10.83
CA PHE A 66 3.91 -19.31 10.39
C PHE A 66 3.87 -18.81 8.94
N MET A 67 3.15 -19.51 8.06
CA MET A 67 2.90 -19.04 6.69
C MET A 67 2.10 -17.74 6.69
N CYS A 68 1.04 -17.64 7.49
CA CYS A 68 0.24 -16.41 7.62
C CYS A 68 1.07 -15.25 8.18
N VAL A 69 1.91 -15.49 9.19
CA VAL A 69 2.82 -14.47 9.75
C VAL A 69 3.85 -14.01 8.73
N SER A 70 4.41 -14.93 7.93
CA SER A 70 5.36 -14.57 6.86
C SER A 70 4.71 -13.66 5.81
N PHE A 71 3.45 -13.92 5.44
CA PHE A 71 2.71 -13.09 4.51
C PHE A 71 2.34 -11.72 5.10
N LEU A 72 1.82 -11.67 6.33
CA LEU A 72 1.45 -10.41 7.00
C LEU A 72 2.66 -9.50 7.21
N THR A 73 3.82 -10.06 7.55
CA THR A 73 5.07 -9.28 7.70
C THR A 73 5.58 -8.73 6.38
N PHE A 74 5.37 -9.45 5.27
CA PHE A 74 5.62 -8.95 3.92
C PHE A 74 4.69 -7.79 3.56
N GLU A 75 3.40 -7.92 3.84
CA GLU A 75 2.42 -6.89 3.55
C GLU A 75 2.62 -5.64 4.42
N LEU A 76 3.31 -5.73 5.56
CA LEU A 76 3.61 -4.59 6.44
C LEU A 76 4.66 -3.60 5.89
N ARG A 77 5.37 -3.95 4.80
CA ARG A 77 6.47 -3.14 4.23
C ARG A 77 6.07 -1.73 3.76
N PRO A 78 4.95 -1.53 3.04
CA PRO A 78 4.48 -0.20 2.63
C PRO A 78 4.14 0.66 3.85
N LEU A 79 3.51 0.05 4.86
CA LEU A 79 3.22 0.65 6.16
C LEU A 79 4.49 1.13 6.89
N ALA A 80 5.54 0.30 6.91
CA ALA A 80 6.82 0.67 7.50
C ALA A 80 7.48 1.86 6.79
N ARG A 81 7.33 1.96 5.46
CA ARG A 81 7.82 3.12 4.69
C ARG A 81 7.03 4.39 5.00
N LEU A 82 5.72 4.26 5.17
CA LEU A 82 4.83 5.38 5.49
C LEU A 82 5.09 5.92 6.91
N CYS A 83 5.24 5.03 7.90
CA CYS A 83 5.38 5.40 9.30
C CYS A 83 6.79 5.86 9.70
N LEU A 84 7.86 5.30 9.11
CA LEU A 84 9.24 5.53 9.58
C LEU A 84 10.06 6.50 8.71
N GLY A 85 9.48 7.08 7.66
CA GLY A 85 10.14 8.12 6.84
C GLY A 85 11.54 7.71 6.38
N LYS A 86 12.58 8.44 6.81
CA LYS A 86 14.00 8.20 6.44
C LYS A 86 14.50 6.78 6.79
N ASN A 87 14.03 6.18 7.88
CA ASN A 87 14.42 4.82 8.29
C ASN A 87 13.51 3.74 7.70
N GLY A 88 12.41 4.12 7.04
CA GLY A 88 11.42 3.20 6.49
C GLY A 88 11.98 2.25 5.44
N ARG A 89 13.04 2.66 4.72
CA ARG A 89 13.70 1.79 3.73
C ARG A 89 14.41 0.60 4.39
N ALA A 90 15.20 0.86 5.44
CA ALA A 90 15.92 -0.17 6.18
C ALA A 90 14.96 -1.16 6.85
N VAL A 91 13.91 -0.64 7.50
CA VAL A 91 12.89 -1.49 8.14
C VAL A 91 12.08 -2.28 7.12
N SER A 92 11.74 -1.70 5.97
CA SER A 92 11.06 -2.44 4.89
C SER A 92 11.90 -3.60 4.34
N ASN A 93 13.22 -3.42 4.25
CA ASN A 93 14.14 -4.48 3.82
C ASN A 93 14.27 -5.56 4.89
N ALA A 94 14.37 -5.17 6.17
CA ALA A 94 14.40 -6.12 7.28
C ALA A 94 13.12 -6.97 7.35
N LEU A 95 11.94 -6.35 7.20
CA LEU A 95 10.65 -7.04 7.13
C LEU A 95 10.58 -8.00 5.94
N THR A 96 11.14 -7.62 4.79
CA THR A 96 11.22 -8.50 3.62
C THR A 96 12.10 -9.72 3.92
N GLY A 97 13.29 -9.49 4.49
CA GLY A 97 14.22 -10.56 4.85
C GLY A 97 13.64 -11.51 5.88
N PHE A 98 12.98 -10.97 6.91
CA PHE A 98 12.29 -11.75 7.92
C PHE A 98 11.17 -12.60 7.32
N SER A 99 10.32 -12.01 6.49
CA SER A 99 9.23 -12.72 5.81
C SER A 99 9.74 -13.90 4.98
N ILE A 100 10.80 -13.69 4.17
CA ILE A 100 11.39 -14.74 3.34
C ILE A 100 12.00 -15.84 4.22
N ALA A 101 12.74 -15.47 5.26
CA ALA A 101 13.35 -16.43 6.18
C ALA A 101 12.29 -17.30 6.87
N MET A 102 11.21 -16.67 7.34
CA MET A 102 10.07 -17.37 7.93
C MET A 102 9.45 -18.32 6.92
N PHE A 103 9.10 -17.84 5.71
CA PHE A 103 8.48 -18.65 4.67
C PHE A 103 9.32 -19.89 4.30
N VAL A 104 10.62 -19.70 4.06
CA VAL A 104 11.55 -20.80 3.75
C VAL A 104 11.67 -21.75 4.93
N GLY A 105 11.77 -21.24 6.16
CA GLY A 105 11.80 -22.04 7.37
C GLY A 105 10.55 -22.91 7.53
N THR A 106 9.36 -22.34 7.28
CA THR A 106 8.11 -23.11 7.32
C THR A 106 8.07 -24.19 6.27
N LEU A 107 8.48 -23.88 5.03
CA LEU A 107 8.56 -24.88 3.97
C LEU A 107 9.49 -26.03 4.36
N PHE A 108 10.69 -25.72 4.86
CA PHE A 108 11.63 -26.73 5.29
C PHE A 108 11.06 -27.62 6.39
N TRP A 109 10.37 -27.03 7.37
CA TRP A 109 9.68 -27.78 8.42
C TRP A 109 8.59 -28.69 7.83
N THR A 110 7.74 -28.17 6.94
CA THR A 110 6.62 -28.96 6.41
C THR A 110 7.02 -30.22 5.65
N PHE A 111 8.25 -30.28 5.13
CA PHE A 111 8.78 -31.42 4.38
C PHE A 111 9.74 -32.30 5.19
N LEU A 112 9.96 -31.99 6.46
CA LEU A 112 10.83 -32.73 7.37
C LEU A 112 10.03 -33.64 8.30
#